data_AF-A0A165TVC9-F1
#
_entry.id   AF-A0A165TVC9-F1
#
_cell.length_a   1.000
_cell.length_b   1.000
_cell.length_c   1.000
_cell.angle_alpha   90.00
_cell.angle_beta   90.00
_cell.angle_gamma   90.00
#
_symmetry.space_group_name_H-M   'P 1'
#
loop_
_entity.id
_entity.type
_entity.pdbx_description
1 polymer ?
#
loop_
_entity_poly.entity_id
_entity_poly.type
_entity_poly.pdbx_seq_one_letter_code
_entity_poly.pdbx_strand_id
1 'polypeptide(L)'
;PPISADTAKFRLYPSQSHQVNTARYITSNDARGYIPVYEYPLNGQWIMMDMDDGYILWTGIWKGAYCDAADIVKMVESQPDLASRIRRVRGGYLKIQGTWLPHEVAIQLSRRVAYPIRDDLVPFFG
;
A
#
# COMPACT_ATOMS: atom_id res chain seq x y z
N PRO A 1 30.12 -2.18 -14.63
CA PRO A 1 29.75 -3.10 -13.53
C PRO A 1 28.27 -3.48 -13.62
N PRO A 2 27.92 -4.78 -13.61
CA PRO A 2 26.52 -5.17 -13.55
C PRO A 2 25.98 -4.78 -12.17
N ILE A 3 24.88 -4.04 -12.17
CA ILE A 3 24.18 -3.61 -10.95
C ILE A 3 23.56 -4.88 -10.37
N SER A 4 24.04 -5.31 -9.20
CA SER A 4 23.57 -6.52 -8.52
C SER A 4 22.04 -6.51 -8.41
N ALA A 5 21.41 -7.57 -8.91
CA ALA A 5 19.97 -7.80 -8.91
C ALA A 5 19.47 -8.23 -7.52
N ASP A 6 19.79 -7.45 -6.48
CA ASP A 6 19.51 -7.82 -5.08
C ASP A 6 18.84 -6.70 -4.26
N THR A 7 17.99 -5.89 -4.90
CA THR A 7 17.30 -4.77 -4.22
C THR A 7 15.81 -4.70 -4.56
N ALA A 8 15.10 -5.80 -4.41
CA ALA A 8 13.66 -5.75 -4.15
C ALA A 8 13.39 -6.58 -2.90
N LYS A 9 13.47 -5.94 -1.72
CA LYS A 9 13.09 -6.59 -0.44
C LYS A 9 11.65 -7.12 -0.46
N PHE A 10 10.81 -6.56 -1.33
CA PHE A 10 9.41 -6.94 -1.49
C PHE A 10 9.18 -7.51 -2.88
N ARG A 11 8.89 -8.82 -2.93
CA ARG A 11 8.67 -9.57 -4.16
C ARG A 11 7.23 -9.40 -4.63
N LEU A 12 7.06 -8.98 -5.87
CA LEU A 12 5.76 -9.01 -6.55
C LEU A 12 5.41 -10.44 -6.96
N TYR A 13 4.11 -10.75 -6.96
CA TYR A 13 3.60 -12.04 -7.41
C TYR A 13 2.87 -11.90 -8.75
N PRO A 14 2.94 -12.91 -9.63
CA PRO A 14 2.18 -12.90 -10.87
C PRO A 14 0.69 -12.83 -10.58
N SER A 15 -0.03 -11.98 -11.31
CA SER A 15 -1.48 -11.94 -11.33
C SER A 15 -1.98 -11.99 -12.77
N GLN A 16 -3.09 -12.68 -12.99
CA GLN A 16 -3.78 -12.70 -14.29
C GLN A 16 -4.66 -11.47 -14.48
N SER A 17 -5.09 -10.82 -13.40
CA SER A 17 -6.06 -9.73 -13.42
C SER A 17 -5.42 -8.34 -13.39
N HIS A 18 -4.20 -8.21 -12.86
CA HIS A 18 -3.58 -6.91 -12.62
C HIS A 18 -2.20 -6.78 -13.26
N GLN A 19 -2.04 -5.73 -14.07
CA GLN A 19 -0.74 -5.28 -14.55
C GLN A 19 -0.17 -4.24 -13.58
N VAL A 20 0.88 -4.62 -12.85
CA VAL A 20 1.57 -3.72 -11.91
C VAL A 20 2.48 -2.77 -12.68
N ASN A 21 2.28 -1.47 -12.50
CA ASN A 21 3.12 -0.42 -13.05
C ASN A 21 4.04 0.15 -11.97
N THR A 22 5.10 0.85 -12.39
CA THR A 22 6.01 1.58 -11.51
C THR A 22 5.84 3.08 -11.69
N ALA A 23 5.78 3.83 -10.60
CA ALA A 23 5.73 5.29 -10.63
C ALA A 23 6.57 5.89 -9.49
N ARG A 24 6.88 7.19 -9.59
CA ARG A 24 7.57 7.94 -8.53
C ARG A 24 6.85 9.25 -8.27
N TYR A 25 6.37 9.45 -7.05
CA TYR A 25 5.60 10.63 -6.66
C TYR A 25 6.41 11.52 -5.73
N ILE A 26 6.56 12.79 -6.10
CA ILE A 26 7.25 13.80 -5.27
C ILE A 26 6.37 14.17 -4.08
N THR A 27 6.96 14.22 -2.89
CA THR A 27 6.24 14.63 -1.67
C THR A 27 7.19 15.15 -0.60
N SER A 28 6.79 16.22 0.10
CA SER A 28 7.51 16.74 1.27
C SER A 28 7.23 15.94 2.55
N ASN A 29 6.27 15.01 2.51
CA ASN A 29 5.83 14.23 3.68
C ASN A 29 6.65 12.97 3.91
N ASP A 30 7.62 12.70 3.05
CA ASP A 30 8.58 11.60 3.20
C ASP A 30 9.99 12.21 3.21
N ALA A 31 10.86 11.72 4.09
CA ALA A 31 12.22 12.24 4.24
C ALA A 31 13.06 12.10 2.95
N ARG A 32 12.70 11.17 2.07
CA ARG A 32 13.32 10.98 0.74
C ARG A 32 12.96 12.09 -0.26
N GLY A 33 11.92 12.87 0.00
CA GLY A 33 11.36 13.85 -0.95
C GLY A 33 10.52 13.23 -2.07
N TYR A 34 10.39 11.91 -2.10
CA TYR A 34 9.56 11.16 -3.04
C TYR A 34 9.18 9.79 -2.47
N ILE A 35 8.15 9.17 -3.06
CA ILE A 35 7.74 7.78 -2.79
C ILE A 35 7.75 7.03 -4.14
N PRO A 36 8.66 6.06 -4.35
CA PRO A 36 8.59 5.15 -5.48
C PRO A 36 7.54 4.07 -5.19
N VAL A 37 6.66 3.77 -6.14
CA VAL A 37 5.59 2.79 -5.93
C VAL A 37 5.48 1.77 -7.06
N TYR A 38 5.13 0.56 -6.66
CA TYR A 38 4.37 -0.36 -7.49
C TYR A 38 2.89 -0.03 -7.36
N GLU A 39 2.15 0.07 -8.46
CA GLU A 39 0.74 0.44 -8.44
C GLU A 39 -0.10 -0.25 -9.51
N TYR A 40 -1.38 -0.46 -9.18
CA TYR A 40 -2.42 -0.87 -10.14
C TYR A 40 -3.78 -0.32 -9.72
N PRO A 41 -4.70 -0.07 -10.67
CA PRO A 41 -6.05 0.37 -10.36
C PRO A 41 -6.93 -0.81 -9.94
N LEU A 42 -7.79 -0.60 -8.92
CA LEU A 42 -8.81 -1.55 -8.48
C LEU A 42 -10.04 -0.77 -8.01
N ASN A 43 -11.22 -1.04 -8.59
CA ASN A 43 -12.50 -0.46 -8.17
C ASN A 43 -12.49 1.08 -8.05
N GLY A 44 -11.82 1.77 -8.97
CA GLY A 44 -11.69 3.23 -8.96
C GLY A 44 -10.72 3.78 -7.90
N GLN A 45 -9.98 2.90 -7.22
CA GLN A 45 -8.93 3.23 -6.26
C GLN A 45 -7.58 2.76 -6.78
N TRP A 46 -6.51 3.24 -6.15
CA TRP A 46 -5.15 2.81 -6.46
C TRP A 46 -4.62 1.96 -5.33
N ILE A 47 -4.17 0.75 -5.66
CA ILE A 47 -3.43 -0.09 -4.74
C ILE A 47 -1.96 0.20 -4.97
N MET A 48 -1.24 0.52 -3.89
CA MET A 48 0.17 0.90 -3.98
C MET A 48 1.01 0.18 -2.94
N MET A 49 2.23 -0.17 -3.34
CA MET A 49 3.31 -0.62 -2.46
C MET A 49 4.52 0.26 -2.70
N ASP A 50 5.11 0.80 -1.64
CA ASP A 50 6.39 1.50 -1.69
C ASP A 50 7.49 0.51 -2.08
N MET A 51 8.29 0.88 -3.08
CA MET A 51 9.31 -0.01 -3.63
C MET A 51 10.50 -0.18 -2.68
N ASP A 52 10.80 0.80 -1.83
CA ASP A 52 12.00 0.79 -0.99
C ASP A 52 11.76 0.09 0.35
N ASP A 53 10.61 0.36 0.98
CA ASP A 53 10.28 -0.12 2.34
C ASP A 53 9.06 -1.05 2.42
N GLY A 54 8.37 -1.29 1.29
CA GLY A 54 7.26 -2.24 1.19
C GLY A 54 5.98 -1.80 1.89
N TYR A 55 5.91 -0.55 2.35
CA TYR A 55 4.69 -0.03 2.93
C TYR A 55 3.56 -0.05 1.91
N ILE A 56 2.38 -0.46 2.35
CA ILE A 56 1.18 -0.59 1.53
C ILE A 56 0.24 0.59 1.80
N LEU A 57 -0.31 1.18 0.75
CA LEU A 57 -1.37 2.18 0.86
C LEU A 57 -2.68 1.50 1.32
N TRP A 58 -2.84 1.39 2.63
CA TRP A 58 -3.96 0.71 3.28
C TRP A 58 -5.31 1.34 2.95
N THR A 59 -5.38 2.67 2.88
CA THR A 59 -6.60 3.38 2.47
C THR A 59 -7.04 3.04 1.04
N GLY A 60 -6.10 2.70 0.15
CA GLY A 60 -6.39 2.26 -1.22
C GLY A 60 -7.08 0.90 -1.21
N ILE A 61 -6.53 -0.07 -0.48
CA ILE A 61 -7.13 -1.41 -0.29
C ILE A 61 -8.51 -1.30 0.34
N TRP A 62 -8.64 -0.53 1.42
CA TRP A 62 -9.90 -0.39 2.16
C TRP A 62 -11.04 0.15 1.29
N LYS A 63 -10.77 1.24 0.56
CA LYS A 63 -11.75 1.81 -0.37
C LYS A 63 -12.01 0.89 -1.56
N GLY A 64 -10.98 0.20 -2.06
CA GLY A 64 -11.11 -0.78 -3.14
C GLY A 64 -11.95 -1.99 -2.75
N ALA A 65 -11.95 -2.37 -1.47
CA ALA A 65 -12.80 -3.41 -0.89
C ALA A 65 -14.26 -2.97 -0.66
N TYR A 66 -14.62 -1.74 -1.05
CA TYR A 66 -15.93 -1.11 -0.78
C TYR A 66 -16.27 -0.96 0.71
N CYS A 67 -15.26 -0.85 1.58
CA CYS A 67 -15.47 -0.58 2.99
C CYS A 67 -15.56 0.92 3.27
N ASP A 68 -16.44 1.35 4.18
CA ASP A 68 -16.64 2.76 4.54
C ASP A 68 -15.40 3.32 5.26
N ALA A 69 -14.93 4.50 4.84
CA ALA A 69 -13.73 5.15 5.37
C ALA A 69 -13.84 5.51 6.87
N ALA A 70 -15.05 5.57 7.45
CA ALA A 70 -15.23 5.87 8.87
C ALA A 70 -14.63 4.80 9.81
N ASP A 71 -14.56 3.55 9.37
CA ASP A 71 -14.15 2.42 10.21
C ASP A 71 -12.64 2.18 10.19
N ILE A 72 -11.95 2.64 9.15
CA ILE A 72 -10.50 2.46 8.99
C ILE A 72 -9.72 3.19 10.08
N VAL A 73 -10.16 4.40 10.45
CA VAL A 73 -9.47 5.26 11.43
C VAL A 73 -9.58 4.64 12.81
N LYS A 74 -10.79 4.23 13.20
CA LYS A 74 -11.04 3.57 14.48
C LYS A 74 -10.28 2.25 14.61
N MET A 75 -10.29 1.44 13.56
CA MET A 75 -9.57 0.15 13.55
C MET A 75 -8.07 0.35 13.76
N VAL A 76 -7.46 1.27 13.03
CA VAL A 76 -6.02 1.52 13.09
C VAL A 76 -5.62 2.21 14.40
N GLU A 77 -6.43 3.15 14.91
CA GLU A 77 -6.16 3.86 16.17
C GLU A 77 -6.39 2.99 17.42
N SER A 78 -7.26 1.97 17.34
CA SER A 78 -7.45 0.99 18.43
C SER A 78 -6.25 0.08 18.69
N GLN A 79 -5.21 0.14 17.84
CA GLN A 79 -3.99 -0.65 17.97
C GLN A 79 -2.80 0.28 18.29
N PRO A 80 -2.51 0.54 19.57
CA PRO A 80 -1.44 1.48 19.96
C PRO A 80 -0.06 1.07 19.44
N ASP A 81 0.22 -0.23 19.38
CA ASP A 81 1.46 -0.75 18.79
C ASP A 81 1.57 -0.45 17.29
N LEU A 82 0.43 -0.40 16.59
CA LEU A 82 0.37 -0.05 15.18
C LEU A 82 0.57 1.45 14.97
N ALA A 83 0.07 2.29 15.89
CA ALA A 83 0.14 3.75 15.78
C ALA A 83 1.56 4.27 15.52
N SER A 84 2.56 3.65 16.17
CA SER A 84 3.98 3.99 16.03
C SER A 84 4.60 3.61 14.67
N ARG A 85 3.95 2.74 13.91
CA ARG A 85 4.46 2.17 12.65
C ARG A 85 3.74 2.70 11.41
N ILE A 86 2.70 3.51 11.58
CA ILE A 86 1.92 4.08 10.48
C ILE A 86 2.66 5.26 9.86
N ARG A 87 2.74 5.29 8.53
CA ARG A 87 3.11 6.47 7.77
C ARG A 87 1.84 7.17 7.25
N ARG A 88 1.62 8.42 7.67
CA ARG A 88 0.47 9.24 7.20
C ARG A 88 0.95 10.24 6.16
N VAL A 89 0.58 10.04 4.90
CA VAL A 89 0.87 10.99 3.81
C VAL A 89 -0.34 11.92 3.64
N ARG A 90 -0.14 13.23 3.81
CA ARG A 90 -1.20 14.27 3.76
C ARG A 90 -0.72 15.48 2.96
N GLY A 91 -1.59 16.09 2.15
CA GLY A 91 -1.17 17.18 1.27
C GLY A 91 -0.34 16.69 0.08
N GLY A 92 -0.09 17.58 -0.89
CA GLY A 92 0.55 17.19 -2.15
C GLY A 92 -0.33 16.33 -3.05
N TYR A 93 0.27 15.40 -3.81
CA TYR A 93 -0.42 14.63 -4.84
C TYR A 93 -1.46 13.65 -4.25
N LEU A 94 -2.73 13.83 -4.62
CA LEU A 94 -3.87 13.12 -4.02
C LEU A 94 -3.77 11.59 -4.07
N LYS A 95 -3.15 11.05 -5.12
CA LYS A 95 -3.10 9.61 -5.40
C LYS A 95 -2.36 8.81 -4.32
N ILE A 96 -1.33 9.40 -3.70
CA ILE A 96 -0.49 8.76 -2.66
C ILE A 96 -0.93 9.09 -1.23
N GLN A 97 -1.97 9.91 -1.07
CA GLN A 97 -2.43 10.32 0.25
C GLN A 97 -3.15 9.19 0.98
N GLY A 98 -2.96 9.16 2.29
CA GLY A 98 -3.64 8.24 3.17
C GLY A 98 -2.72 7.55 4.18
N THR A 99 -3.20 6.41 4.65
CA THR A 99 -2.52 5.59 5.67
C THR A 99 -1.70 4.54 4.97
N TRP A 100 -0.39 4.57 5.19
CA TRP A 100 0.55 3.56 4.73
C TRP A 100 0.94 2.66 5.91
N LEU A 101 0.85 1.35 5.72
CA LEU A 101 1.12 0.34 6.74
C LEU A 101 2.29 -0.56 6.32
N PRO A 102 3.08 -1.08 7.27
CA PRO A 102 4.05 -2.13 6.97
C PRO A 102 3.36 -3.34 6.29
N HIS A 103 4.07 -3.97 5.35
CA HIS A 103 3.56 -5.09 4.53
C HIS A 103 2.89 -6.18 5.38
N GLU A 104 3.57 -6.60 6.44
CA GLU A 104 3.15 -7.64 7.37
C GLU A 104 1.87 -7.28 8.14
N VAL A 105 1.63 -6.00 8.40
CA VAL A 105 0.38 -5.54 9.03
C VAL A 105 -0.71 -5.50 7.98
N ALA A 106 -0.41 -4.96 6.79
CA ALA A 106 -1.38 -4.81 5.71
C ALA A 106 -1.98 -6.17 5.31
N ILE A 107 -1.16 -7.21 5.14
CA ILE A 107 -1.66 -8.56 4.81
C ILE A 107 -2.54 -9.14 5.93
N GLN A 108 -2.17 -8.93 7.21
CA GLN A 108 -2.95 -9.41 8.34
C GLN A 108 -4.34 -8.75 8.40
N LEU A 109 -4.42 -7.44 8.15
CA LEU A 109 -5.67 -6.72 8.11
C LEU A 109 -6.49 -7.09 6.86
N SER A 110 -5.86 -7.18 5.68
CA SER A 110 -6.52 -7.60 4.42
C SER A 110 -7.23 -8.94 4.56
N ARG A 111 -6.61 -9.92 5.24
CA ARG A 111 -7.24 -11.23 5.50
C ARG A 111 -8.54 -11.15 6.32
N ARG A 112 -8.71 -10.10 7.13
CA ARG A 112 -9.88 -9.92 7.99
C ARG A 112 -10.98 -9.11 7.32
N VAL A 113 -10.60 -8.06 6.58
CA VAL A 113 -11.56 -7.04 6.12
C VAL A 113 -11.66 -6.90 4.60
N ALA A 114 -10.68 -7.40 3.85
CA ALA A 114 -10.60 -7.28 2.40
C ALA A 114 -10.75 -8.63 1.67
N TYR A 115 -11.42 -9.60 2.29
CA TYR A 115 -11.70 -10.91 1.68
C TYR A 115 -12.36 -10.83 0.29
N PRO A 116 -13.29 -9.88 0.01
CA PRO A 116 -13.92 -9.77 -1.31
C PRO A 116 -12.95 -9.48 -2.46
N ILE A 117 -11.82 -8.82 -2.18
CA ILE A 117 -10.80 -8.44 -3.17
C ILE A 117 -9.49 -9.23 -3.01
N ARG A 118 -9.50 -10.34 -2.26
CA ARG A 118 -8.27 -11.08 -1.91
C ARG A 118 -7.44 -11.51 -3.13
N ASP A 119 -8.11 -11.89 -4.21
CA ASP A 119 -7.46 -12.34 -5.45
C ASP A 119 -6.83 -11.15 -6.20
N ASP A 120 -7.40 -9.95 -6.03
CA ASP A 120 -6.84 -8.70 -6.56
C ASP A 120 -5.61 -8.24 -5.79
N LEU A 121 -5.39 -8.72 -4.56
CA LEU A 121 -4.25 -8.35 -3.71
C LEU A 121 -3.04 -9.29 -3.86
N VAL A 122 -3.19 -10.38 -4.62
CA VAL A 122 -2.11 -11.32 -4.95
C VAL A 122 -0.83 -10.61 -5.40
N PRO A 123 -0.84 -9.59 -6.30
CA PRO A 123 0.38 -8.94 -6.76
C PRO A 123 1.33 -8.48 -5.64
N PHE A 124 0.79 -8.10 -4.48
CA PHE A 124 1.56 -7.60 -3.35
C PHE A 124 1.69 -8.60 -2.21
N PHE A 125 0.76 -9.54 -2.05
CA PHE A 125 0.73 -10.42 -0.87
C PHE A 125 1.01 -11.90 -1.12
N GLY A 126 0.89 -12.37 -2.37
CA GLY A 126 1.04 -13.79 -2.72
C GLY A 126 -0.24 -14.57 -2.50
#